data_AF-A0A452ZDN4-F1
#
_entry.id   AF-A0A452ZDN4-F1
#
_cell.length_a   1.000
_cell.length_b   1.000
_cell.length_c   1.000
_cell.angle_alpha   90.00
_cell.angle_beta   90.00
_cell.angle_gamma   90.00
#
_symmetry.space_group_name_H-M   'P 1'
#
loop_
_entity.id
_entity.type
_entity.pdbx_description
1 polymer ?
#
loop_
_entity_poly.entity_id
_entity_poly.type
_entity_poly.pdbx_seq_one_letter_code
_entity_poly.pdbx_strand_id
1 'polypeptide(L)'
;HARKCGRPRCRGLRKAVEFDIQLETEECVRGSGRLLPPGGHAKTLLAAGGSAARLVELGEEHRELEAELRKMAPPNGRSVLIFRSPCGCAKGRMEVWGAKKVRRIKK
;
A
#
# COMPACT_ATOMS: atom_id res chain seq x y z
N HIS A 1 -26.60 10.36 13.49
CA HIS A 1 -25.28 10.31 12.82
C HIS A 1 -25.38 9.53 11.51
N ALA A 2 -25.18 10.19 10.37
CA ALA A 2 -25.11 9.51 9.08
C ALA A 2 -23.82 8.68 9.01
N ARG A 3 -23.93 7.35 8.95
CA ARG A 3 -22.78 6.45 8.89
C ARG A 3 -22.03 6.48 7.56
N LYS A 4 -22.56 7.18 6.56
CA LYS A 4 -21.98 7.30 5.23
C LYS A 4 -21.26 8.65 5.12
N CYS A 5 -20.06 8.64 4.55
CA CYS A 5 -19.25 9.84 4.35
C CYS A 5 -19.54 10.58 3.02
N GLY A 6 -20.66 10.27 2.35
CA GLY A 6 -21.05 10.88 1.08
C GLY A 6 -20.30 10.39 -0.17
N ARG A 7 -19.22 9.62 -0.03
CA ARG A 7 -18.48 9.08 -1.18
C ARG A 7 -19.32 8.05 -1.97
N PRO A 8 -19.20 8.02 -3.32
CA PRO A 8 -19.82 6.97 -4.12
C PRO A 8 -19.30 5.61 -3.64
N ARG A 9 -20.20 4.62 -3.56
CA ARG A 9 -19.92 3.26 -3.04
C ARG A 9 -19.59 3.17 -1.55
N CYS A 10 -19.83 4.22 -0.76
CA CYS A 10 -19.70 4.15 0.69
C CYS A 10 -20.68 3.13 1.29
N ARG A 11 -20.15 2.08 1.93
CA ARG A 11 -20.96 1.02 2.53
C ARG A 11 -21.59 1.40 3.88
N GLY A 12 -21.08 2.45 4.54
CA GLY A 12 -21.60 2.89 5.82
C GLY A 12 -21.51 1.83 6.92
N LEU A 13 -20.37 1.14 6.97
CA LEU A 13 -20.14 0.02 7.88
C LEU A 13 -20.33 0.43 9.35
N ARG A 14 -20.76 -0.53 10.18
CA ARG A 14 -20.96 -0.32 11.62
C ARG A 14 -19.70 -0.55 12.45
N LYS A 15 -18.85 -1.48 12.01
CA LYS A 15 -17.57 -1.88 12.61
C LYS A 15 -16.58 -2.17 11.49
N ALA A 16 -16.06 -1.12 10.87
CA ALA A 16 -14.98 -1.29 9.91
C ALA A 16 -13.68 -1.57 10.67
N VAL A 17 -12.85 -2.48 10.14
CA VAL A 17 -11.44 -2.54 10.54
C VAL A 17 -10.77 -1.21 10.18
N GLU A 18 -9.95 -0.68 11.09
CA GLU A 18 -9.30 0.62 10.93
C GLU A 18 -8.19 0.56 9.88
N PHE A 19 -7.57 -0.61 9.72
CA PHE A 19 -6.54 -0.86 8.73
C PHE A 19 -6.68 -2.26 8.12
N ASP A 20 -6.12 -2.42 6.94
CA ASP A 20 -6.03 -3.68 6.18
C ASP A 20 -4.64 -3.76 5.57
N ILE A 21 -3.99 -4.93 5.63
CA ILE A 21 -2.68 -5.18 5.01
C ILE A 21 -2.87 -6.20 3.90
N GLN A 22 -2.50 -5.82 2.69
CA GLN A 22 -2.56 -6.69 1.51
C GLN A 22 -1.15 -7.01 1.05
N LEU A 23 -0.89 -8.28 0.77
CA LEU A 23 0.37 -8.75 0.19
C LEU A 23 0.13 -9.07 -1.28
N GLU A 24 0.79 -8.34 -2.17
CA GLU A 24 0.70 -8.55 -3.61
C GLU A 24 1.99 -9.23 -4.07
N THR A 25 1.89 -10.47 -4.56
CA THR A 25 3.03 -11.24 -5.07
C THR A 25 3.49 -10.71 -6.43
N GLU A 26 4.69 -11.11 -6.88
CA GLU A 26 5.23 -10.71 -8.19
C GLU A 26 4.21 -10.91 -9.34
N GLU A 27 3.41 -11.98 -9.28
CA GLU A 27 2.41 -12.29 -10.29
C GLU A 27 1.26 -11.28 -10.34
N CYS A 28 0.72 -10.90 -9.18
CA CYS A 28 -0.33 -9.88 -9.07
C CYS A 28 0.14 -8.52 -9.58
N VAL A 29 1.40 -8.19 -9.31
CA VAL A 29 1.96 -6.88 -9.63
C VAL A 29 2.39 -6.81 -11.11
N ARG A 30 2.91 -7.92 -11.66
CA ARG A 30 3.25 -8.05 -13.09
C ARG A 30 2.01 -8.05 -13.99
N GLY A 31 0.94 -8.74 -13.59
CA GLY A 31 -0.31 -8.78 -14.35
C GLY A 31 -1.08 -7.46 -14.37
N SER A 32 -0.82 -6.57 -13.40
CA SER A 32 -1.51 -5.27 -13.28
C SER A 32 -0.74 -4.10 -13.92
N GLY A 33 0.36 -4.36 -14.65
CA GLY A 33 1.15 -3.34 -15.35
C GLY A 33 1.90 -2.36 -14.43
N ARG A 34 1.88 -2.58 -13.10
CA ARG A 34 2.61 -1.76 -12.14
C ARG A 34 4.02 -2.32 -11.99
N LEU A 35 4.96 -1.82 -12.78
CA LEU A 35 6.34 -2.28 -12.72
C LEU A 35 7.04 -1.83 -11.43
N LEU A 36 7.91 -2.71 -10.92
CA LEU A 36 8.84 -2.42 -9.85
C LEU A 36 9.67 -1.17 -10.23
N PRO A 37 9.69 -0.09 -9.42
CA PRO A 37 10.47 1.09 -9.76
C PRO A 37 11.94 0.72 -9.95
N PRO A 38 12.61 1.21 -11.01
CA PRO A 38 14.02 0.96 -11.22
C PRO A 38 14.79 1.54 -10.03
N GLY A 39 15.44 0.67 -9.25
CA GLY A 39 16.27 1.06 -8.11
C GLY A 39 15.85 0.51 -6.74
N GLY A 40 14.74 -0.23 -6.59
CA GLY A 40 14.44 -0.91 -5.31
C GLY A 40 14.19 0.02 -4.11
N HIS A 41 14.04 1.32 -4.35
CA HIS A 41 13.67 2.29 -3.33
C HIS A 41 12.17 2.20 -3.08
N ALA A 42 11.80 2.02 -1.81
CA ALA A 42 10.43 2.13 -1.35
C ALA A 42 9.94 3.55 -1.70
N LYS A 43 8.93 3.64 -2.57
CA LYS A 43 8.20 4.89 -2.77
C LYS A 43 6.88 4.71 -2.05
N THR A 44 6.77 5.31 -0.87
CA THR A 44 5.50 5.42 -0.15
C THR A 44 4.55 6.27 -0.98
N LEU A 45 3.73 5.61 -1.80
CA LEU A 45 2.71 6.27 -2.60
C LEU A 45 1.42 6.37 -1.77
N LEU A 46 1.25 7.50 -1.09
CA LEU A 46 -0.05 7.90 -0.54
C LEU A 46 -0.95 8.35 -1.69
N ALA A 47 -1.65 7.39 -2.29
CA ALA A 47 -2.70 7.68 -3.26
C ALA A 47 -3.97 8.11 -2.52
N ALA A 48 -4.13 9.42 -2.30
CA ALA A 48 -5.45 9.98 -2.06
C ALA A 48 -6.30 9.74 -3.32
N GLY A 49 -7.56 9.35 -3.13
CA GLY A 49 -8.44 9.01 -4.25
C GLY A 49 -8.62 10.20 -5.21
N GLY A 50 -7.90 10.16 -6.33
CA GLY A 50 -7.97 11.16 -7.41
C GLY A 50 -6.67 11.95 -7.59
N SER A 51 -5.71 11.38 -8.32
CA SER A 51 -4.47 12.02 -8.83
C SER A 51 -3.44 12.56 -7.83
N ALA A 52 -2.17 12.34 -8.19
CA ALA A 52 -0.93 12.66 -7.49
C ALA A 52 -0.65 11.80 -6.25
N ALA A 53 0.20 10.78 -6.44
CA ALA A 53 0.87 10.13 -5.34
C ALA A 53 1.81 11.16 -4.68
N ARG A 54 1.45 11.61 -3.47
CA ARG A 54 2.26 12.56 -2.72
C ARG A 54 3.33 11.76 -1.99
N LEU A 55 4.60 12.01 -2.34
CA LEU A 55 5.73 11.59 -1.51
C LEU A 55 5.59 12.38 -0.20
N VAL A 56 5.14 11.72 0.86
CA VAL A 56 5.13 12.33 2.19
C VAL A 56 6.44 11.93 2.84
N GLU A 57 7.26 12.92 3.16
CA GLU A 57 8.39 12.73 4.08
C GLU A 57 7.80 12.63 5.48
N LEU A 58 7.90 11.45 6.08
CA LEU A 58 7.35 11.21 7.40
C LEU A 58 8.48 10.94 8.41
N GLY A 59 8.23 11.36 9.65
CA GLY A 59 9.12 11.21 10.80
C GLY A 59 9.42 9.76 11.20
N GLU A 60 10.03 9.58 12.37
CA GLU A 60 10.66 8.31 12.78
C GLU A 60 9.68 7.12 12.83
N GLU A 61 8.46 7.34 13.34
CA GLU A 61 7.41 6.31 13.42
C GLU A 61 7.03 5.73 12.05
N HIS A 62 7.10 6.55 10.99
CA HIS A 62 6.81 6.06 9.65
C HIS A 62 7.93 5.20 9.07
N ARG A 63 9.19 5.49 9.41
CA ARG A 63 10.32 4.67 8.98
C ARG A 63 10.24 3.27 9.58
N GLU A 64 9.84 3.16 10.84
CA GLU A 64 9.62 1.86 11.50
C GLU A 64 8.45 1.10 10.85
N LEU A 65 7.34 1.78 10.61
CA LEU A 65 6.20 1.18 9.92
C LEU A 65 6.56 0.70 8.51
N GLU A 66 7.36 1.47 7.77
CA GLU A 66 7.87 1.07 6.45
C GLU A 66 8.75 -0.18 6.54
N ALA A 67 9.64 -0.25 7.54
CA ALA A 67 10.50 -1.40 7.76
C ALA A 67 9.67 -2.66 8.10
N GLU A 68 8.62 -2.54 8.90
CA GLU A 68 7.74 -3.66 9.23
C GLU A 68 6.95 -4.13 8.00
N LEU A 69 6.39 -3.19 7.24
CA LEU A 69 5.73 -3.49 5.96
C LEU A 69 6.70 -4.17 4.98
N ARG A 70 7.97 -3.76 4.93
CA ARG A 70 8.99 -4.36 4.07
C ARG A 70 9.33 -5.80 4.46
N LYS A 71 9.35 -6.12 5.77
CA LYS A 71 9.56 -7.49 6.25
C LYS A 71 8.40 -8.41 5.88
N MET A 72 7.16 -7.90 5.89
CA MET A 72 5.98 -8.66 5.47
C MET A 72 5.84 -8.79 3.95
N ALA A 73 6.45 -7.88 3.18
CA ALA A 73 6.31 -7.85 1.73
C ALA A 73 6.93 -9.11 1.08
N PRO A 74 6.19 -9.79 0.18
CA PRO A 74 6.73 -10.95 -0.52
C PRO A 74 7.90 -10.56 -1.44
N PRO A 75 8.83 -11.49 -1.73
CA PRO A 75 9.96 -11.22 -2.61
C PRO A 75 9.48 -10.84 -4.01
N ASN A 76 10.07 -9.79 -4.60
CA ASN A 76 9.63 -9.15 -5.85
C ASN A 76 8.16 -8.67 -5.87
N GLY A 77 7.46 -8.74 -4.75
CA GLY A 77 6.12 -8.21 -4.58
C GLY A 77 6.11 -6.98 -3.70
N ARG A 78 4.95 -6.65 -3.13
CA ARG A 78 4.78 -5.48 -2.26
C ARG A 78 3.73 -5.73 -1.18
N SER A 79 3.89 -5.06 -0.06
CA SER A 79 2.87 -4.93 0.97
C SER A 79 2.16 -3.58 0.83
N VAL A 80 0.89 -3.59 1.15
CA VAL A 80 -0.01 -2.45 0.97
C VAL A 80 -0.83 -2.29 2.24
N LEU A 81 -0.60 -1.22 2.98
CA LEU A 81 -1.41 -0.83 4.13
C LEU A 81 -2.52 0.12 3.67
N ILE A 82 -3.76 -0.17 4.02
CA ILE A 82 -4.94 0.65 3.69
C ILE A 82 -5.58 1.13 4.98
N PHE A 83 -5.54 2.44 5.23
CA PHE A 83 -6.26 3.05 6.35
C PHE A 83 -7.72 3.25 5.94
N ARG A 84 -8.64 2.80 6.78
CA ARG A 84 -10.09 2.94 6.54
C ARG A 84 -10.70 3.92 7.53
N SER A 85 -11.75 4.56 7.07
CA SER A 85 -12.66 5.33 7.91
C SER A 85 -13.62 4.38 8.64
N PRO A 86 -14.29 4.84 9.73
CA PRO A 86 -15.30 4.03 10.42
C PRO A 86 -16.43 3.55 9.50
N CYS A 87 -16.73 4.31 8.43
CA CYS A 87 -17.71 3.93 7.42
C CYS A 87 -17.22 2.84 6.43
N GLY A 88 -15.95 2.44 6.51
CA GLY A 88 -15.30 1.42 5.67
C GLY A 88 -14.53 1.95 4.45
N CYS A 89 -14.63 3.24 4.13
CA CYS A 89 -13.95 3.82 2.96
C CYS A 89 -12.46 4.03 3.23
N ALA A 90 -11.61 3.81 2.22
CA ALA A 90 -10.18 4.09 2.31
C ALA A 90 -9.92 5.59 2.53
N LYS A 91 -9.19 5.92 3.59
CA LYS A 91 -8.70 7.26 3.93
C LYS A 91 -7.31 7.51 3.34
N GLY A 92 -6.46 6.49 3.33
CA GLY A 92 -5.09 6.55 2.83
C GLY A 92 -4.54 5.16 2.53
N ARG A 93 -3.41 5.11 1.83
CA ARG A 93 -2.76 3.87 1.39
C ARG A 93 -1.24 4.05 1.43
N MET A 94 -0.50 3.07 1.90
CA MET A 94 0.97 3.05 1.90
C MET A 94 1.44 1.78 1.21
N GLU A 95 2.35 1.92 0.24
CA GLU A 95 2.89 0.82 -0.55
C GLU A 95 4.37 0.67 -0.26
N VAL A 96 4.81 -0.53 0.07
CA VAL A 96 6.21 -0.84 0.32
C VAL A 96 6.61 -2.06 -0.50
N TRP A 97 7.61 -1.89 -1.35
CA TRP A 97 8.13 -2.98 -2.16
C TRP A 97 9.01 -3.91 -1.32
N GLY A 98 8.81 -5.21 -1.50
CA GLY A 98 9.62 -6.24 -0.89
C GLY A 98 11.03 -6.31 -1.48
N ALA A 99 11.86 -7.15 -0.89
CA ALA A 99 13.20 -7.36 -1.38
C ALA A 99 13.17 -7.88 -2.83
N LYS A 100 14.01 -7.27 -3.69
CA LYS A 100 14.21 -7.74 -5.06
C LYS A 100 15.06 -9.02 -5.02
N LYS A 101 14.50 -10.15 -5.46
CA LYS A 101 15.30 -11.35 -5.73
C LYS A 101 16.14 -11.08 -6.97
N VAL A 102 17.45 -11.02 -6.79
CA VAL A 102 18.39 -10.99 -7.91
C VAL A 102 18.27 -12.33 -8.63
N ARG A 103 17.77 -12.31 -9.86
CA ARG A 103 17.83 -13.48 -10.73
C ARG A 103 19.30 -13.68 -11.09
N ARG A 104 19.89 -14.80 -10.69
CA ARG A 104 21.26 -15.18 -11.06
C ARG A 104 21.25 -15.43 -12.56
N ILE A 105 21.73 -14.47 -13.35
CA ILE A 105 21.92 -14.66 -14.79
C ILE A 105 23.06 -15.67 -14.93
N LYS A 106 22.75 -16.85 -15.47
CA LYS A 106 23.79 -17.80 -15.90
C LYS A 106 24.54 -17.14 -17.06
N LYS A 107 25.85 -16.90 -16.88
CA LYS A 107 26.76 -16.56 -17.98
C LYS A 107 26.89 -17.75 -18.91
#